data_AF-A0A9D8I1E4-F1
#
_entry.id   AF-A0A9D8I1E4-F1
#
_cell.length_a   1.000
_cell.length_b   1.000
_cell.length_c   1.000
_cell.angle_alpha   90.00
_cell.angle_beta   90.00
_cell.angle_gamma   90.00
#
_symmetry.space_group_name_H-M   'P 1'
#
loop_
_entity.id
_entity.type
_entity.pdbx_description
1 polymer ?
#
loop_
_entity_poly.entity_id
_entity_poly.type
_entity_poly.pdbx_seq_one_letter_code
_entity_poly.pdbx_strand_id
1 'polypeptide(L)'
;MESPGQPLTLTVEEVQALQKRLADVRHNINNHLALIVAASELLARKPDAAIRVTAALKDPPDRIADELRQFQSDFEKALRLVAE
;
A
#
# COMPACT_ATOMS: atom_id res chain seq x y z
N MET A 1 7.46 -17.11 -8.29
CA MET A 1 6.02 -17.22 -7.97
C MET A 1 5.44 -18.31 -8.86
N GLU A 2 5.09 -19.44 -8.27
CA GLU A 2 4.48 -20.55 -9.01
C GLU A 2 2.96 -20.35 -9.04
N SER A 3 2.38 -20.31 -10.25
CA SER A 3 0.92 -20.32 -10.39
C SER A 3 0.36 -21.65 -9.88
N PRO A 4 -0.84 -21.68 -9.29
CA PRO A 4 -1.49 -22.93 -8.92
C PRO A 4 -1.61 -23.80 -10.18
N GLY A 5 -1.05 -25.01 -10.13
CA GLY A 5 -1.11 -25.95 -11.27
C GLY A 5 -2.52 -26.45 -11.59
N GLN A 6 -3.52 -26.03 -10.82
CA GLN A 6 -4.94 -26.36 -10.98
C GLN A 6 -5.81 -25.11 -10.80
N PRO A 7 -7.00 -25.06 -11.45
CA PRO A 7 -7.93 -23.96 -11.27
C PRO A 7 -8.29 -23.73 -9.79
N LEU A 8 -8.18 -22.48 -9.35
CA LEU A 8 -8.59 -22.05 -8.02
C LEU A 8 -10.02 -21.50 -8.08
N THR A 9 -10.93 -22.09 -7.31
CA THR A 9 -12.27 -21.54 -7.10
C THR A 9 -12.29 -20.72 -5.81
N LEU A 10 -12.75 -19.47 -5.92
CA LEU A 10 -13.04 -18.58 -4.80
C LEU A 10 -14.56 -18.44 -4.63
N THR A 11 -15.02 -18.33 -3.39
CA THR A 11 -16.42 -17.97 -3.12
C THR A 11 -16.65 -16.49 -3.40
N VAL A 12 -17.93 -16.10 -3.51
CA VAL A 12 -18.31 -14.69 -3.71
C VAL A 12 -17.81 -13.83 -2.54
N GLU A 13 -17.89 -14.36 -1.32
CA GLU A 13 -17.44 -13.71 -0.10
C GLU A 13 -15.92 -13.50 -0.09
N GLU A 14 -15.14 -14.50 -0.54
CA GLU A 14 -13.69 -14.39 -0.70
C GLU A 14 -13.32 -13.29 -1.72
N VAL A 15 -14.03 -13.22 -2.85
CA VAL A 15 -13.82 -12.18 -3.87
C VAL A 15 -14.16 -10.78 -3.33
N GLN A 16 -15.28 -10.65 -2.62
CA GLN A 16 -15.70 -9.38 -2.01
C GLN A 16 -14.69 -8.92 -0.95
N ALA A 17 -14.17 -9.84 -0.13
CA ALA A 17 -13.15 -9.54 0.86
C ALA A 17 -11.87 -9.01 0.20
N LEU A 18 -11.42 -9.63 -0.89
CA LEU A 18 -10.27 -9.17 -1.68
C LEU A 18 -10.49 -7.79 -2.30
N GLN A 19 -11.67 -7.57 -2.90
CA GLN A 19 -12.01 -6.28 -3.48
C GLN A 19 -12.00 -5.16 -2.42
N LYS A 20 -12.60 -5.42 -1.25
CA LYS A 20 -12.61 -4.48 -0.14
C LYS A 20 -11.17 -4.19 0.33
N ARG A 21 -10.36 -5.23 0.52
CA ARG A 21 -8.96 -5.08 0.92
C ARG A 21 -8.16 -4.23 -0.08
N LEU A 22 -8.35 -4.44 -1.38
CA LEU A 22 -7.72 -3.63 -2.42
C LEU A 22 -8.17 -2.15 -2.35
N ALA A 23 -9.46 -1.91 -2.13
CA ALA A 23 -10.00 -0.55 -2.00
C ALA A 23 -9.41 0.18 -0.79
N ASP A 24 -9.30 -0.51 0.35
CA ASP A 24 -8.74 0.03 1.60
C ASP A 24 -7.24 0.37 1.43
N VAL A 25 -6.46 -0.55 0.85
CA VAL A 25 -5.01 -0.33 0.61
C VAL A 25 -4.79 0.84 -0.34
N ARG A 26 -5.55 0.92 -1.45
CA ARG A 26 -5.50 2.05 -2.37
C ARG A 26 -5.82 3.37 -1.66
N HIS A 27 -6.81 3.38 -0.78
CA HIS A 27 -7.16 4.56 -0.01
C HIS A 27 -6.01 4.99 0.94
N ASN A 28 -5.43 4.04 1.68
CA ASN A 28 -4.32 4.31 2.60
C ASN A 28 -3.08 4.82 1.87
N ILE A 29 -2.70 4.20 0.75
CA ILE A 29 -1.58 4.65 -0.09
C ILE A 29 -1.84 6.08 -0.59
N ASN A 30 -3.03 6.37 -1.09
CA ASN A 30 -3.37 7.72 -1.57
C ASN A 30 -3.29 8.76 -0.46
N ASN A 31 -3.69 8.43 0.77
CA ASN A 31 -3.54 9.33 1.92
C ASN A 31 -2.06 9.64 2.21
N HIS A 32 -1.18 8.63 2.17
CA HIS A 32 0.25 8.85 2.35
C HIS A 32 0.88 9.67 1.21
N LEU A 33 0.47 9.41 -0.04
CA LEU A 33 0.91 10.20 -1.19
C LEU A 33 0.48 11.67 -1.08
N ALA A 34 -0.74 11.94 -0.60
CA ALA A 34 -1.22 13.30 -0.37
C ALA A 34 -0.34 14.06 0.64
N LEU A 35 0.13 13.39 1.70
CA LEU A 35 1.06 13.98 2.66
C LEU A 35 2.42 14.30 2.03
N ILE A 36 2.94 13.40 1.19
CA ILE A 36 4.20 13.61 0.46
C ILE A 36 4.08 14.83 -0.47
N VAL A 37 2.98 14.92 -1.22
CA VAL A 37 2.72 16.06 -2.12
C VAL A 37 2.64 17.35 -1.32
N ALA A 38 1.85 17.40 -0.24
CA ALA A 38 1.69 18.59 0.59
C ALA A 38 3.02 19.06 1.21
N ALA A 39 3.84 18.12 1.70
CA ALA A 39 5.16 18.42 2.22
C ALA A 39 6.12 18.92 1.13
N SER A 40 6.06 18.34 -0.08
CA SER A 40 6.86 18.79 -1.22
C SER A 40 6.50 20.22 -1.65
N GLU A 41 5.20 20.53 -1.71
CA GLU A 41 4.72 21.88 -2.00
C GLU A 41 5.12 22.89 -0.92
N LEU A 42 5.06 22.49 0.36
CA LEU A 42 5.48 23.33 1.48
C LEU A 42 6.98 23.65 1.41
N LEU A 43 7.83 22.66 1.10
CA LEU A 43 9.26 22.85 0.90
C LEU A 43 9.56 23.82 -0.24
N ALA A 44 8.84 23.68 -1.36
CA ALA A 44 8.99 24.59 -2.51
C ALA A 44 8.63 26.04 -2.16
N ARG A 45 7.64 26.25 -1.28
CA ARG A 45 7.19 27.59 -0.86
C ARG A 45 7.99 28.17 0.31
N LYS A 46 8.51 27.32 1.21
CA LYS A 46 9.20 27.70 2.45
C LYS A 46 10.44 26.80 2.68
N PRO A 47 11.55 27.06 1.96
CA PRO A 47 12.76 26.24 2.06
C PRO A 47 13.39 26.25 3.46
N ASP A 48 13.17 27.32 4.22
CA ASP A 48 13.57 27.49 5.62
C ASP A 48 12.92 26.47 6.57
N ALA A 49 11.75 25.92 6.21
CA ALA A 49 11.09 24.86 6.96
C ALA A 49 11.66 23.45 6.68
N ALA A 50 12.70 23.33 5.85
CA ALA A 50 13.14 22.05 5.30
C ALA A 50 13.46 21.00 6.37
N ILE A 51 14.23 21.34 7.40
CA ILE A 51 14.63 20.36 8.43
C ILE A 51 13.41 19.72 9.11
N ARG A 52 12.36 20.50 9.38
CA ARG A 52 11.13 20.00 10.00
C ARG A 52 10.28 19.16 9.06
N VAL A 53 10.14 19.60 7.80
CA VAL A 53 9.27 18.95 6.82
C VAL A 53 9.90 17.66 6.28
N THR A 54 11.21 17.63 6.12
CA THR A 54 11.94 16.44 5.64
C THR A 54 11.85 15.28 6.64
N ALA A 55 11.74 15.57 7.95
CA ALA A 55 11.49 14.54 8.96
C ALA A 55 10.11 13.88 8.77
N ALA A 56 9.08 14.68 8.47
CA ALA A 56 7.73 14.18 8.21
C ALA A 56 7.58 13.42 6.87
N LEU A 57 8.57 13.52 5.98
CA LEU A 57 8.61 12.82 4.69
C LEU A 57 9.25 11.43 4.73
N LYS A 58 9.94 11.07 5.82
CA LYS A 58 10.59 9.76 5.93
C LYS A 58 9.60 8.62 6.21
N ASP A 59 8.58 8.89 7.01
CA ASP A 59 7.62 7.85 7.43
C ASP A 59 6.64 7.40 6.33
N PRO A 60 6.06 8.30 5.49
CA PRO A 60 5.05 7.87 4.52
C PRO A 60 5.52 6.84 3.48
N PRO A 61 6.74 6.91 2.91
CA PRO A 61 7.25 5.88 2.01
C PRO A 61 7.31 4.49 2.67
N ASP A 62 7.80 4.41 3.91
CA ASP A 62 7.89 3.14 4.63
C ASP A 62 6.50 2.56 4.90
N ARG A 63 5.53 3.41 5.27
CA ARG A 63 4.12 3.03 5.45
C ARG A 63 3.49 2.51 4.16
N ILE A 64 3.74 3.16 3.03
CA ILE A 64 3.28 2.68 1.72
C ILE A 64 3.86 1.30 1.41
N ALA A 65 5.16 1.11 1.67
CA ALA A 65 5.82 -0.17 1.44
C ALA A 65 5.27 -1.28 2.37
N ASP A 66 4.97 -0.96 3.62
CA ASP A 66 4.35 -1.89 4.57
C ASP A 66 2.92 -2.27 4.15
N GLU A 67 2.08 -1.29 3.75
CA GLU A 67 0.73 -1.55 3.26
C GLU A 67 0.74 -2.44 2.01
N LEU A 68 1.67 -2.19 1.09
CA LEU A 68 1.81 -3.01 -0.11
C LEU A 68 2.30 -4.42 0.20
N ARG A 69 3.29 -4.58 1.10
CA ARG A 69 3.78 -5.90 1.55
C ARG A 69 2.68 -6.69 2.25
N GLN A 70 1.90 -6.04 3.10
CA GLN A 70 0.80 -6.70 3.79
C GLN A 70 -0.29 -7.11 2.80
N PHE A 71 -0.68 -6.23 1.88
CA PHE A 71 -1.63 -6.56 0.83
C PHE A 71 -1.17 -7.74 -0.01
N GLN A 72 0.10 -7.76 -0.42
CA GLN A 72 0.70 -8.86 -1.17
C GLN A 72 0.58 -10.18 -0.41
N SER A 73 0.96 -10.22 0.88
CA SER A 73 0.80 -11.42 1.71
C SER A 73 -0.66 -11.87 1.78
N ASP A 74 -1.59 -10.94 1.98
CA ASP A 74 -3.03 -11.27 2.10
C ASP A 74 -3.59 -11.78 0.77
N PHE A 75 -3.17 -11.19 -0.34
CA PHE A 75 -3.53 -11.57 -1.69
C PHE A 75 -2.99 -12.96 -2.04
N GLU A 76 -1.72 -13.22 -1.75
CA GLU A 76 -1.08 -14.53 -1.95
C GLU A 76 -1.79 -15.62 -1.13
N LYS A 77 -2.12 -15.34 0.14
CA LYS A 77 -2.88 -16.26 0.99
C LYS A 77 -4.26 -16.55 0.42
N ALA A 78 -4.99 -15.52 -0.02
CA ALA A 78 -6.32 -15.69 -0.58
C ALA A 78 -6.28 -16.49 -1.91
N LEU A 79 -5.23 -16.29 -2.70
CA LEU A 79 -4.98 -17.04 -3.93
C LEU A 79 -4.28 -18.38 -3.70
N ARG A 80 -4.01 -18.76 -2.45
CA ARG A 80 -3.32 -20.00 -2.08
C ARG A 80 -2.02 -20.18 -2.87
N LEU A 81 -1.32 -19.06 -3.13
CA LEU A 81 -0.01 -19.04 -3.76
C LEU A 81 1.02 -19.45 -2.71
N VAL A 82 1.97 -20.31 -3.10
CA VAL A 82 3.06 -20.72 -2.21
C VAL A 82 4.08 -19.57 -2.16
N ALA A 83 4.31 -19.02 -0.97
CA ALA A 83 5.46 -18.16 -0.70
C ALA A 83 6.67 -19.05 -0.43
N GLU A 84 7.76 -18.86 -1.18
CA GLU A 84 9.09 -19.38 -0.80
C GLU A 84 9.59 -18.71 0.49
#